data_AF-A0A935KMB1-F1
#
_entry.id   AF-A0A935KMB1-F1
#
_cell.length_a   1.000
_cell.length_b   1.000
_cell.length_c   1.000
_cell.angle_alpha   90.00
_cell.angle_beta   90.00
_cell.angle_gamma   90.00
#
_symmetry.space_group_name_H-M   'P 1'
#
loop_
_entity.id
_entity.type
_entity.pdbx_description
1 polymer ?
#
loop_
_entity_poly.entity_id
_entity_poly.type
_entity_poly.pdbx_seq_one_letter_code
_entity_poly.pdbx_strand_id
1 'polypeptide(L)'
;MKKSFVMAILLVSSFQVVSQKPVRVRRAEGVLIQKKLVILFENSNFSGASKSFGPGEYLLTDFNDQAASIRVPDGMVAYLYEHASQGKGYGIAVDLLEDVADLSTLQFSKKLSYLVVFSATKDNIYVWARNAMVNGQFIPGHWERKKANPGPPNTVAVVSPPIEAPLPTTPSVLAVNGPNTSINQLGIQTPEGRSLWERAMNTQLGIIGNDFRGIEELGSACFERASNNLLIPDNLNFWYLQKNQRDHRSTPYFKRTLTGEITRVHQVHIEGTFEDFDANIDIKPDPAFTQLLTEAHGPEYTTLMKSQYYGSLSISGESGCPSGSFTSLEAEIADKYRPSGGYKSKLIEMNEDRIGKKIAVYGPWIWDEGHCCHPEIHPAEQLWWNETSSNEKVHNLNVVCDASRRFFWRNQMDDGSKLKPWAEPPIKGLFAIAFEYTLPPLAMEATAGHTTRVFEVNNIQHSNVIEYPAADQVYNLSFNGKNIIRFIPHNNAFKVSFEHVGISPSNRNAIRGFLVIETSVGLTTQKTTSAVYPLSNPPTIIKIPENSNPSAAPQILESTFFSKEQGLYYFKLTEKNITSGKPDIRMSGN
;
A
#
# COMPACT_ATOMS: atom_id res chain seq x y z
N MET A 1 31.74 1.42 -68.97
CA MET A 1 32.11 0.08 -69.48
C MET A 1 31.14 -0.92 -68.87
N LYS A 2 30.18 -1.43 -69.66
CA LYS A 2 30.14 -2.77 -70.28
C LYS A 2 29.82 -3.87 -69.25
N LYS A 3 28.59 -4.42 -69.26
CA LYS A 3 28.13 -5.64 -69.99
C LYS A 3 28.55 -6.92 -69.21
N SER A 4 27.72 -7.93 -68.91
CA SER A 4 26.72 -8.69 -69.70
C SER A 4 25.96 -9.66 -68.75
N PHE A 5 24.63 -9.86 -68.86
CA PHE A 5 23.88 -10.89 -69.66
C PHE A 5 24.03 -12.33 -69.08
N VAL A 6 23.02 -13.19 -68.94
CA VAL A 6 22.01 -13.77 -69.87
C VAL A 6 20.96 -14.54 -69.00
N MET A 7 19.64 -14.27 -69.00
CA MET A 7 18.54 -14.66 -69.93
C MET A 7 18.00 -16.10 -69.74
N ALA A 8 16.65 -16.22 -69.69
CA ALA A 8 15.77 -17.21 -70.34
C ALA A 8 14.61 -17.68 -69.42
N ILE A 9 13.33 -17.86 -69.80
CA ILE A 9 12.61 -17.74 -71.08
C ILE A 9 11.09 -17.98 -70.84
N LEU A 10 10.24 -17.19 -71.53
CA LEU A 10 8.92 -17.45 -72.15
C LEU A 10 7.74 -18.07 -71.32
N LEU A 11 6.46 -17.92 -71.64
CA LEU A 11 5.77 -17.58 -72.89
C LEU A 11 4.33 -17.12 -72.54
N VAL A 12 3.89 -16.00 -73.11
CA VAL A 12 2.47 -15.62 -73.20
C VAL A 12 2.06 -15.78 -74.65
N SER A 13 1.01 -16.56 -74.90
CA SER A 13 0.35 -16.63 -76.19
C SER A 13 -1.15 -16.46 -76.02
N SER A 14 -1.63 -15.30 -76.43
CA SER A 14 -3.02 -14.98 -76.71
C SER A 14 -3.47 -15.63 -78.02
N PHE A 15 -4.62 -16.31 -78.01
CA PHE A 15 -5.40 -16.54 -79.23
C PHE A 15 -6.89 -16.27 -78.97
N GLN A 16 -7.48 -15.59 -79.96
CA GLN A 16 -8.82 -15.07 -79.98
C GLN A 16 -9.90 -16.15 -80.16
N VAL A 17 -11.05 -15.75 -79.64
CA VAL A 17 -12.41 -16.30 -79.72
C VAL A 17 -12.87 -16.52 -81.16
N VAL A 18 -13.45 -17.70 -81.43
CA VAL A 18 -14.53 -17.86 -82.43
C VAL A 18 -15.66 -18.73 -81.83
N SER A 19 -16.75 -18.03 -81.55
CA SER A 19 -18.17 -18.42 -81.56
C SER A 19 -18.54 -19.90 -81.73
N GLN A 20 -19.14 -20.48 -80.68
CA GLN A 20 -20.19 -21.49 -80.81
C GLN A 20 -21.43 -21.05 -80.00
N LYS A 21 -22.59 -21.23 -80.61
CA LYS A 21 -23.92 -20.80 -80.15
C LYS A 21 -24.28 -21.39 -78.76
N PRO A 22 -25.13 -20.70 -77.98
CA PRO A 22 -25.32 -21.00 -76.56
C PRO A 22 -26.18 -22.25 -76.35
N VAL A 23 -25.64 -23.24 -75.65
CA VAL A 23 -26.46 -24.30 -75.04
C VAL A 23 -27.04 -23.72 -73.75
N ARG A 24 -28.36 -23.58 -73.72
CA ARG A 24 -29.12 -23.11 -72.56
C ARG A 24 -29.10 -24.19 -71.48
N VAL A 25 -28.06 -24.20 -70.65
CA VAL A 25 -28.04 -24.98 -69.41
C VAL A 25 -28.96 -24.27 -68.42
N ARG A 26 -30.07 -24.92 -68.04
CA ARG A 26 -30.92 -24.47 -66.94
C ARG A 26 -30.06 -24.43 -65.67
N ARG A 27 -29.87 -23.23 -65.11
CA ARG A 27 -29.25 -23.01 -63.81
C ARG A 27 -30.10 -23.76 -62.78
N ALA A 28 -29.49 -24.70 -62.05
CA ALA A 28 -30.12 -25.29 -60.88
C ALA A 28 -30.54 -24.16 -59.93
N GLU A 29 -31.80 -24.19 -59.49
CA GLU A 29 -32.35 -23.28 -58.51
C GLU A 29 -31.41 -23.25 -57.30
N GLY A 30 -31.04 -22.03 -56.88
CA GLY A 30 -30.18 -21.83 -55.73
C GLY A 30 -30.85 -22.42 -54.50
N VAL A 31 -30.17 -23.37 -53.85
CA VAL A 31 -30.52 -23.82 -52.51
C VAL A 31 -30.40 -22.60 -51.59
N LEU A 32 -31.54 -22.05 -51.18
CA LEU A 32 -31.63 -21.08 -50.09
C LEU A 32 -31.12 -21.79 -48.82
N ILE A 33 -29.87 -21.55 -48.45
CA ILE A 33 -29.36 -21.95 -47.14
C ILE A 33 -30.07 -21.06 -46.11
N GLN A 34 -31.16 -21.57 -45.54
CA GLN A 34 -31.85 -20.90 -44.45
C GLN A 34 -30.87 -20.78 -43.28
N LYS A 35 -30.48 -19.55 -42.96
CA LYS A 35 -29.57 -19.27 -41.84
C LYS A 35 -30.25 -19.73 -40.56
N LYS A 36 -29.66 -20.70 -39.86
CA LYS A 36 -30.13 -21.14 -38.53
C LYS A 36 -29.91 -20.01 -37.53
N LEU A 37 -30.99 -19.51 -36.93
CA LEU A 37 -30.98 -18.42 -35.96
C LEU A 37 -31.65 -18.88 -34.67
N VAL A 38 -31.02 -18.57 -33.53
CA VAL A 38 -31.64 -18.69 -32.21
C VAL A 38 -32.61 -17.51 -32.03
N ILE A 39 -33.81 -17.75 -31.52
CA ILE A 39 -34.83 -16.69 -31.36
C ILE A 39 -35.27 -16.62 -29.90
N LEU A 40 -35.10 -15.46 -29.26
CA LEU A 40 -35.64 -15.15 -27.94
C LEU A 40 -37.04 -14.54 -28.08
N PHE A 41 -37.92 -14.85 -27.14
CA PHE A 41 -39.28 -14.33 -27.06
C PHE A 41 -39.55 -13.77 -25.66
N GLU A 42 -40.21 -12.62 -25.60
CA GLU A 42 -40.55 -11.89 -24.38
C GLU A 42 -41.51 -12.69 -23.47
N ASN A 43 -42.42 -13.46 -24.06
CA ASN A 43 -43.39 -14.26 -23.33
C ASN A 43 -43.14 -15.76 -23.52
N SER A 44 -43.78 -16.57 -22.69
CA SER A 44 -43.78 -18.03 -22.86
C SER A 44 -44.50 -18.44 -24.14
N ASN A 45 -44.32 -19.71 -24.53
CA ASN A 45 -44.88 -20.34 -25.72
C ASN A 45 -44.56 -19.60 -27.02
N PHE A 46 -43.36 -19.02 -27.12
CA PHE A 46 -42.83 -18.36 -28.32
C PHE A 46 -43.69 -17.17 -28.79
N SER A 47 -44.14 -16.34 -27.85
CA SER A 47 -45.03 -15.21 -28.10
C SER A 47 -44.45 -13.87 -27.62
N GLY A 48 -45.09 -12.76 -27.98
CA GLY A 48 -44.62 -11.40 -27.65
C GLY A 48 -43.53 -10.88 -28.59
N ALA A 49 -42.81 -9.83 -28.15
CA ALA A 49 -41.67 -9.33 -28.90
C ALA A 49 -40.59 -10.43 -29.03
N SER A 50 -39.84 -10.42 -30.13
CA SER A 50 -38.78 -11.43 -30.37
C SER A 50 -37.52 -10.83 -30.95
N LYS A 51 -36.39 -11.52 -30.74
CA LYS A 51 -35.08 -11.13 -31.26
C LYS A 51 -34.30 -12.35 -31.74
N SER A 52 -33.68 -12.24 -32.91
CA SER A 52 -32.97 -13.34 -33.57
C SER A 52 -31.46 -13.15 -33.53
N PHE A 53 -30.73 -14.24 -33.28
CA PHE A 53 -29.28 -14.26 -33.08
C PHE A 53 -28.64 -15.35 -33.94
N GLY A 54 -27.57 -15.00 -34.67
CA GLY A 54 -26.71 -15.98 -35.33
C GLY A 54 -25.61 -16.46 -34.38
N PRO A 55 -24.63 -17.25 -34.86
CA PRO A 55 -23.43 -17.54 -34.07
C PRO A 55 -22.71 -16.26 -33.64
N GLY A 56 -22.34 -16.16 -32.37
CA GLY A 56 -21.69 -15.00 -31.77
C GLY A 56 -21.94 -14.85 -30.28
N GLU A 57 -21.42 -13.77 -29.71
CA GLU A 57 -21.58 -13.38 -28.31
C GLU A 57 -22.35 -12.05 -28.24
N TYR A 58 -23.33 -11.96 -27.34
CA TYR A 58 -24.30 -10.87 -27.31
C TYR A 58 -24.56 -10.38 -25.88
N LEU A 59 -24.19 -9.13 -25.62
CA LEU A 59 -24.70 -8.35 -24.49
C LEU A 59 -26.11 -7.84 -24.84
N LEU A 60 -27.13 -8.23 -24.07
CA LEU A 60 -28.51 -7.87 -24.37
C LEU A 60 -28.86 -6.53 -23.73
N THR A 61 -28.73 -5.43 -24.46
CA THR A 61 -29.09 -4.09 -23.91
C THR A 61 -30.56 -3.77 -24.07
N ASP A 62 -31.17 -4.18 -25.17
CA ASP A 62 -32.56 -3.88 -25.59
C ASP A 62 -33.51 -5.08 -25.40
N PHE A 63 -33.00 -6.20 -24.88
CA PHE A 63 -33.77 -7.41 -24.56
C PHE A 63 -33.35 -8.01 -23.20
N ASN A 64 -32.72 -7.18 -22.34
CA ASN A 64 -32.24 -7.57 -21.01
C ASN A 64 -33.41 -7.97 -20.10
N ASP A 65 -33.31 -9.12 -19.44
CA ASP A 65 -34.32 -9.60 -18.49
C ASP A 65 -35.74 -9.69 -19.10
N GLN A 66 -35.85 -9.78 -20.42
CA GLN A 66 -37.14 -9.89 -21.11
C GLN A 66 -37.48 -11.33 -21.51
N ALA A 67 -36.48 -12.15 -21.85
CA ALA A 67 -36.73 -13.46 -22.46
C ALA A 67 -37.43 -14.43 -21.49
N ALA A 68 -38.57 -14.97 -21.92
CA ALA A 68 -39.33 -16.00 -21.21
C ALA A 68 -39.49 -17.32 -22.01
N SER A 69 -39.19 -17.32 -23.32
CA SER A 69 -39.01 -18.54 -24.11
C SER A 69 -37.97 -18.37 -25.21
N ILE A 70 -37.47 -19.48 -25.75
CA ILE A 70 -36.38 -19.49 -26.74
C ILE A 70 -36.53 -20.64 -27.73
N ARG A 71 -36.28 -20.36 -29.01
CA ARG A 71 -36.10 -21.39 -30.05
C ARG A 71 -34.63 -21.57 -30.39
N VAL A 72 -34.17 -22.82 -30.37
CA VAL A 72 -32.80 -23.21 -30.70
C VAL A 72 -32.85 -24.23 -31.84
N PRO A 73 -32.50 -23.84 -33.08
CA PRO A 73 -32.52 -24.75 -34.21
C PRO A 73 -31.56 -25.93 -34.02
N ASP A 74 -31.94 -27.11 -34.51
CA ASP A 74 -31.11 -28.32 -34.48
C ASP A 74 -29.66 -28.04 -34.93
N GLY A 75 -28.69 -28.47 -34.13
CA GLY A 75 -27.27 -28.28 -34.39
C GLY A 75 -26.72 -26.91 -33.97
N MET A 76 -27.50 -26.13 -33.23
CA MET A 76 -27.05 -24.92 -32.52
C MET A 76 -27.06 -25.15 -31.00
N VAL A 77 -26.30 -24.33 -30.29
CA VAL A 77 -26.30 -24.19 -28.84
C VAL A 77 -26.55 -22.73 -28.52
N ALA A 78 -27.44 -22.48 -27.57
CA ALA A 78 -27.63 -21.19 -26.94
C ALA A 78 -27.18 -21.29 -25.48
N TYR A 79 -26.09 -20.61 -25.12
CA TYR A 79 -25.56 -20.55 -23.76
C TYR A 79 -26.00 -19.22 -23.13
N LEU A 80 -26.85 -19.30 -22.11
CA LEU A 80 -27.52 -18.18 -21.47
C LEU A 80 -26.85 -17.87 -20.13
N TYR A 81 -26.70 -16.58 -19.80
CA TYR A 81 -26.18 -16.11 -18.51
C TYR A 81 -27.11 -15.08 -17.88
N GLU A 82 -27.32 -15.19 -16.57
CA GLU A 82 -28.20 -14.34 -15.78
C GLU A 82 -27.72 -12.88 -15.74
N HIS A 83 -26.41 -12.67 -15.73
CA HIS A 83 -25.83 -11.34 -15.69
C HIS A 83 -24.75 -11.16 -16.73
N ALA A 84 -24.47 -9.91 -17.05
CA ALA A 84 -23.53 -9.53 -18.09
C ALA A 84 -22.54 -8.48 -17.63
N SER A 85 -21.32 -8.59 -18.13
CA SER A 85 -20.26 -7.59 -18.10
C SER A 85 -19.73 -7.40 -19.52
N GLN A 86 -18.81 -6.46 -19.72
CA GLN A 86 -18.22 -6.23 -21.05
C GLN A 86 -17.53 -7.51 -21.56
N GLY A 87 -18.14 -8.17 -22.55
CA GLY A 87 -17.61 -9.36 -23.21
C GLY A 87 -17.67 -10.65 -22.40
N LYS A 88 -18.45 -10.72 -21.29
CA LYS A 88 -18.55 -11.95 -20.48
C LYS A 88 -19.85 -12.03 -19.67
N GLY A 89 -20.46 -13.21 -19.63
CA GLY A 89 -21.58 -13.55 -18.74
C GLY A 89 -21.16 -14.09 -17.37
N TYR A 90 -21.99 -13.87 -16.35
CA TYR A 90 -21.83 -14.38 -14.98
C TYR A 90 -23.20 -14.64 -14.33
N GLY A 91 -23.25 -15.03 -13.06
CA GLY A 91 -24.47 -15.48 -12.38
C GLY A 91 -24.79 -16.94 -12.73
N ILE A 92 -26.05 -17.36 -12.59
CA ILE A 92 -26.45 -18.69 -13.07
C ILE A 92 -26.42 -18.74 -14.61
N ALA A 93 -26.19 -19.93 -15.16
CA ALA A 93 -26.09 -20.11 -16.61
C ALA A 93 -26.67 -21.45 -17.07
N VAL A 94 -27.10 -21.55 -18.33
CA VAL A 94 -27.65 -22.78 -18.91
C VAL A 94 -27.31 -22.89 -20.40
N ASP A 95 -26.99 -24.09 -20.88
CA ASP A 95 -26.85 -24.38 -22.30
C ASP A 95 -28.08 -25.13 -22.85
N LEU A 96 -28.67 -24.56 -23.89
CA LEU A 96 -29.87 -25.08 -24.54
C LEU A 96 -29.52 -25.53 -25.95
N LEU A 97 -29.90 -26.77 -26.29
CA LEU A 97 -29.71 -27.37 -27.61
C LEU A 97 -31.06 -27.57 -28.33
N GLU A 98 -32.15 -27.15 -27.69
CA GLU A 98 -33.53 -27.39 -28.05
C GLU A 98 -34.39 -26.16 -27.71
N ASP A 99 -35.58 -26.12 -28.29
CA ASP A 99 -36.59 -25.13 -27.98
C ASP A 99 -37.06 -25.28 -26.52
N VAL A 100 -37.15 -24.16 -25.80
CA VAL A 100 -37.73 -24.09 -24.46
C VAL A 100 -38.91 -23.13 -24.50
N ALA A 101 -40.13 -23.71 -24.47
CA ALA A 101 -41.37 -22.95 -24.51
C ALA A 101 -41.62 -22.12 -23.24
N ASP A 102 -40.99 -22.46 -22.12
CA ASP A 102 -41.10 -21.71 -20.87
C ASP A 102 -39.82 -21.81 -20.04
N LEU A 103 -39.03 -20.74 -20.01
CA LEU A 103 -37.78 -20.65 -19.25
C LEU A 103 -37.99 -20.67 -17.74
N SER A 104 -39.23 -20.49 -17.24
CA SER A 104 -39.52 -20.60 -15.80
C SER A 104 -39.34 -22.03 -15.28
N THR A 105 -39.48 -23.04 -16.15
CA THR A 105 -39.19 -24.46 -15.84
C THR A 105 -37.74 -24.69 -15.44
N LEU A 106 -36.84 -23.78 -15.85
CA LEU A 106 -35.43 -23.76 -15.51
C LEU A 106 -35.10 -22.64 -14.49
N GLN A 107 -36.10 -21.96 -13.91
CA GLN A 107 -35.91 -20.78 -13.05
C GLN A 107 -35.10 -19.65 -13.72
N PHE A 108 -35.17 -19.55 -15.05
CA PHE A 108 -34.40 -18.62 -15.89
C PHE A 108 -35.27 -17.58 -16.63
N SER A 109 -36.58 -17.59 -16.41
CA SER A 109 -37.48 -16.61 -17.04
C SER A 109 -37.12 -15.19 -16.60
N LYS A 110 -37.00 -14.26 -17.57
CA LYS A 110 -36.71 -12.84 -17.35
C LYS A 110 -35.42 -12.56 -16.59
N LYS A 111 -34.40 -13.38 -16.85
CA LYS A 111 -33.07 -13.24 -16.25
C LYS A 111 -31.95 -13.09 -17.27
N LEU A 112 -32.21 -13.31 -18.54
CA LEU A 112 -31.14 -13.38 -19.54
C LEU A 112 -30.56 -11.99 -19.81
N SER A 113 -29.27 -11.83 -19.51
CA SER A 113 -28.51 -10.59 -19.78
C SER A 113 -27.39 -10.79 -20.82
N TYR A 114 -26.87 -12.00 -20.98
CA TYR A 114 -25.80 -12.30 -21.95
C TYR A 114 -26.01 -13.67 -22.62
N LEU A 115 -25.85 -13.69 -23.94
CA LEU A 115 -26.13 -14.86 -24.78
C LEU A 115 -24.91 -15.21 -25.64
N VAL A 116 -24.52 -16.48 -25.65
CA VAL A 116 -23.53 -17.03 -26.59
C VAL A 116 -24.23 -18.04 -27.48
N VAL A 117 -24.07 -17.91 -28.79
CA VAL A 117 -24.66 -18.81 -29.78
C VAL A 117 -23.55 -19.42 -30.63
N PHE A 118 -23.54 -20.73 -30.78
CA PHE A 118 -22.56 -21.44 -31.61
C PHE A 118 -23.14 -22.74 -32.15
N SER A 119 -22.47 -23.37 -33.11
CA SER A 119 -22.91 -24.69 -33.62
C SER A 119 -22.61 -25.77 -32.59
N ALA A 120 -23.50 -26.75 -32.41
CA ALA A 120 -23.28 -27.91 -31.54
C ALA A 120 -22.13 -28.84 -32.01
N THR A 121 -21.56 -28.57 -33.18
CA THR A 121 -20.37 -29.27 -33.70
C THR A 121 -19.28 -28.29 -34.08
N LYS A 122 -18.04 -28.65 -33.80
CA LYS A 122 -16.86 -27.85 -34.16
C LYS A 122 -15.86 -28.69 -34.94
N ASP A 123 -15.42 -28.16 -36.08
CA ASP A 123 -14.41 -28.74 -36.99
C ASP A 123 -14.67 -30.20 -37.40
N ASN A 124 -15.94 -30.63 -37.38
CA ASN A 124 -16.38 -32.03 -37.55
C ASN A 124 -15.77 -33.07 -36.58
N ILE A 125 -14.87 -32.66 -35.69
CA ILE A 125 -14.15 -33.52 -34.75
C ILE A 125 -14.81 -33.47 -33.36
N TYR A 126 -15.34 -32.32 -32.98
CA TYR A 126 -15.92 -32.08 -31.68
C TYR A 126 -17.43 -31.93 -31.73
N VAL A 127 -18.09 -32.39 -30.67
CA VAL A 127 -19.50 -32.18 -30.39
C VAL A 127 -19.62 -31.52 -29.02
N TRP A 128 -20.58 -30.62 -28.87
CA TRP A 128 -20.86 -30.01 -27.59
C TRP A 128 -21.57 -31.01 -26.68
N ALA A 129 -20.95 -31.35 -25.56
CA ALA A 129 -21.57 -32.07 -24.48
C ALA A 129 -22.28 -31.06 -23.57
N ARG A 130 -23.60 -31.21 -23.44
CA ARG A 130 -24.44 -30.38 -22.58
C ARG A 130 -23.94 -30.44 -21.13
N ASN A 131 -24.12 -29.35 -20.38
CA ASN A 131 -23.97 -29.39 -18.94
C ASN A 131 -24.87 -30.48 -18.28
N ALA A 132 -24.48 -30.95 -17.10
CA ALA A 132 -25.22 -32.00 -16.40
C ALA A 132 -24.96 -31.97 -14.90
N MET A 133 -25.90 -32.52 -14.12
CA MET A 133 -25.66 -32.91 -12.73
C MET A 133 -25.31 -34.39 -12.68
N VAL A 134 -24.09 -34.70 -12.29
CA VAL A 134 -23.60 -36.08 -12.18
C VAL A 134 -23.19 -36.31 -10.73
N ASN A 135 -23.89 -37.23 -10.05
CA ASN A 135 -23.64 -37.55 -8.63
C ASN A 135 -23.67 -36.33 -7.70
N GLY A 136 -24.58 -35.38 -7.95
CA GLY A 136 -24.70 -34.14 -7.16
C GLY A 136 -23.65 -33.06 -7.48
N GLN A 137 -22.75 -33.31 -8.42
CA GLN A 137 -21.78 -32.32 -8.91
C GLN A 137 -22.21 -31.76 -10.26
N PHE A 138 -22.11 -30.44 -10.41
CA PHE A 138 -22.31 -29.78 -11.69
C PHE A 138 -21.09 -30.00 -12.61
N ILE A 139 -21.34 -30.57 -13.78
CA ILE A 139 -20.37 -30.69 -14.87
C ILE A 139 -20.72 -29.61 -15.90
N PRO A 140 -19.84 -28.61 -16.13
CA PRO A 140 -20.06 -27.61 -17.16
C PRO A 140 -20.10 -28.23 -18.56
N GLY A 141 -20.89 -27.62 -19.46
CA GLY A 141 -20.89 -28.00 -20.86
C GLY A 141 -19.50 -27.80 -21.47
N HIS A 142 -19.08 -28.73 -22.33
CA HIS A 142 -17.72 -28.75 -22.88
C HIS A 142 -17.65 -29.44 -24.24
N TRP A 143 -16.52 -29.27 -24.93
CA TRP A 143 -16.27 -29.93 -26.21
C TRP A 143 -15.73 -31.34 -26.03
N GLU A 144 -16.48 -32.33 -26.50
CA GLU A 144 -16.06 -33.74 -26.53
C GLU A 144 -15.67 -34.16 -27.94
N ARG A 145 -14.68 -35.06 -28.06
CA ARG A 145 -14.31 -35.66 -29.35
C ARG A 145 -15.34 -36.72 -29.75
N LYS A 146 -15.85 -36.68 -30.98
CA LYS A 146 -16.83 -37.65 -31.50
C LYS A 146 -16.41 -39.13 -31.38
N LYS A 147 -15.10 -39.42 -31.38
CA LYS A 147 -14.55 -40.79 -31.29
C LYS A 147 -14.43 -41.33 -29.86
N ALA A 148 -14.75 -40.53 -28.85
CA ALA A 148 -14.55 -40.91 -27.45
C ALA A 148 -15.65 -41.83 -26.87
N ASN A 149 -16.57 -42.37 -27.70
CA ASN A 149 -17.81 -43.00 -27.24
C ASN A 149 -18.54 -42.09 -26.22
N PRO A 150 -19.07 -40.93 -26.67
CA PRO A 150 -19.80 -40.06 -25.77
C PRO A 150 -20.90 -40.88 -25.08
N GLY A 151 -21.09 -40.62 -23.78
CA GLY A 151 -22.17 -41.23 -23.01
C GLY A 151 -23.54 -40.97 -23.67
N PRO A 152 -24.61 -41.62 -23.20
CA PRO A 152 -25.95 -41.37 -23.74
C PRO A 152 -26.25 -39.85 -23.78
N PRO A 153 -26.88 -39.34 -24.85
CA PRO A 153 -27.13 -37.91 -24.99
C PRO A 153 -27.90 -37.35 -23.77
N ASN A 154 -27.33 -36.36 -23.08
CA ASN A 154 -28.08 -35.65 -22.05
C ASN A 154 -29.11 -34.73 -22.70
N THR A 155 -30.39 -35.04 -22.50
CA THR A 155 -31.53 -34.29 -23.03
C THR A 155 -32.10 -33.28 -22.04
N VAL A 156 -31.55 -33.19 -20.82
CA VAL A 156 -32.08 -32.33 -19.76
C VAL A 156 -31.13 -31.16 -19.54
N ALA A 157 -31.60 -29.95 -19.83
CA ALA A 157 -30.93 -28.71 -19.46
C ALA A 157 -30.87 -28.57 -17.93
N VAL A 158 -29.70 -28.20 -17.40
CA VAL A 158 -29.55 -27.88 -15.98
C VAL A 158 -28.96 -26.48 -15.83
N VAL A 159 -29.40 -25.76 -14.80
CA VAL A 159 -28.84 -24.46 -14.47
C VAL A 159 -27.58 -24.64 -13.61
N SER A 160 -26.53 -23.92 -13.98
CA SER A 160 -25.27 -23.93 -13.26
C SER A 160 -25.40 -23.30 -11.87
N PRO A 161 -24.52 -23.66 -10.92
CA PRO A 161 -24.23 -22.78 -9.80
C PRO A 161 -23.83 -21.38 -10.29
N PRO A 162 -24.01 -20.33 -9.47
CA PRO A 162 -23.62 -18.98 -9.83
C PRO A 162 -22.13 -18.87 -10.17
N ILE A 163 -21.83 -18.35 -11.35
CA ILE A 163 -20.49 -17.97 -11.81
C ILE A 163 -20.20 -16.57 -11.26
N GLU A 164 -19.04 -16.38 -10.64
CA GLU A 164 -18.69 -15.09 -10.04
C GLU A 164 -18.61 -13.95 -11.07
N ALA A 165 -19.18 -12.79 -10.71
CA ALA A 165 -19.05 -11.56 -11.47
C ALA A 165 -17.58 -11.18 -11.66
N PRO A 166 -17.15 -10.64 -12.81
CA PRO A 166 -15.79 -10.11 -12.92
C PRO A 166 -15.57 -8.97 -11.92
N LEU A 167 -14.36 -8.89 -11.37
CA LEU A 167 -14.01 -7.80 -10.46
C LEU A 167 -14.09 -6.45 -11.19
N PRO A 168 -14.53 -5.37 -10.52
CA PRO A 168 -14.48 -4.04 -11.11
C PRO A 168 -13.02 -3.69 -11.44
N THR A 169 -12.73 -3.44 -12.72
CA THR A 169 -11.37 -3.20 -13.20
C THR A 169 -10.86 -1.80 -12.93
N THR A 170 -11.74 -0.86 -12.60
CA THR A 170 -11.38 0.51 -12.23
C THR A 170 -10.73 0.51 -10.85
N PRO A 171 -9.46 0.93 -10.70
CA PRO A 171 -8.82 0.97 -9.41
C PRO A 171 -9.51 1.98 -8.48
N SER A 172 -9.71 1.61 -7.22
CA SER A 172 -10.17 2.57 -6.20
C SER A 172 -9.00 3.43 -5.74
N VAL A 173 -9.14 4.75 -5.78
CA VAL A 173 -8.27 5.66 -5.04
C VAL A 173 -9.17 6.58 -4.21
N LEU A 174 -9.22 6.31 -2.91
CA LEU A 174 -9.78 7.24 -1.95
C LEU A 174 -8.70 7.48 -0.92
N ALA A 175 -8.07 8.66 -1.02
CA ALA A 175 -7.55 9.37 0.14
C ALA A 175 -8.68 10.28 0.57
N VAL A 176 -9.31 9.99 1.71
CA VAL A 176 -10.43 10.80 2.21
C VAL A 176 -10.04 11.43 3.52
N ASN A 177 -10.18 12.75 3.55
CA ASN A 177 -9.91 13.57 4.70
C ASN A 177 -11.25 13.91 5.38
N GLY A 178 -11.30 13.77 6.70
CA GLY A 178 -12.45 14.21 7.50
C GLY A 178 -13.12 13.10 8.33
N PRO A 179 -14.05 13.48 9.22
CA PRO A 179 -14.56 12.59 10.27
C PRO A 179 -15.50 11.49 9.79
N ASN A 180 -16.16 11.64 8.64
CA ASN A 180 -17.05 10.61 8.12
C ASN A 180 -16.81 10.43 6.62
N THR A 181 -16.27 9.26 6.26
CA THR A 181 -16.05 8.85 4.89
C THR A 181 -17.04 7.76 4.53
N SER A 182 -17.87 7.96 3.51
CA SER A 182 -18.83 6.95 3.05
C SER A 182 -18.53 6.54 1.61
N ILE A 183 -18.47 5.24 1.36
CA ILE A 183 -18.16 4.65 0.08
C ILE A 183 -19.30 3.69 -0.31
N ASN A 184 -19.85 3.87 -1.52
CA ASN A 184 -20.92 3.01 -2.03
C ASN A 184 -20.47 2.11 -3.19
N GLN A 185 -19.28 2.38 -3.74
CA GLN A 185 -18.66 1.61 -4.81
C GLN A 185 -17.14 1.58 -4.61
N LEU A 186 -16.56 0.38 -4.66
CA LEU A 186 -15.12 0.16 -4.64
C LEU A 186 -14.75 -0.81 -5.78
N GLY A 187 -13.77 -0.43 -6.57
CA GLY A 187 -13.01 -1.38 -7.38
C GLY A 187 -11.77 -1.93 -6.68
N ILE A 188 -10.96 -2.68 -7.44
CA ILE A 188 -9.76 -3.35 -6.93
C ILE A 188 -8.77 -2.31 -6.37
N GLN A 189 -8.08 -2.66 -5.29
CA GLN A 189 -6.98 -1.85 -4.74
C GLN A 189 -5.90 -1.59 -5.80
N THR A 190 -5.38 -0.37 -5.86
CA THR A 190 -4.33 -0.02 -6.84
C THR A 190 -3.06 -0.87 -6.67
N PRO A 191 -2.25 -1.08 -7.72
CA PRO A 191 -0.97 -1.78 -7.61
C PRO A 191 -0.03 -1.15 -6.56
N GLU A 192 -0.02 0.17 -6.46
CA GLU A 192 0.72 0.91 -5.43
C GLU A 192 0.20 0.60 -4.03
N GLY A 193 -1.12 0.71 -3.82
CA GLY A 193 -1.75 0.40 -2.54
C GLY A 193 -1.50 -1.05 -2.09
N ARG A 194 -1.53 -1.99 -3.05
CA ARG A 194 -1.17 -3.39 -2.84
C ARG A 194 0.28 -3.53 -2.39
N SER A 195 1.22 -2.90 -3.10
CA SER A 195 2.65 -2.94 -2.77
C SER A 195 2.92 -2.38 -1.38
N LEU A 196 2.30 -1.25 -1.03
CA LEU A 196 2.37 -0.68 0.32
C LEU A 196 1.78 -1.65 1.35
N TRP A 197 0.63 -2.26 1.08
CA TRP A 197 0.00 -3.20 2.01
C TRP A 197 0.88 -4.44 2.25
N GLU A 198 1.45 -5.01 1.20
CA GLU A 198 2.39 -6.12 1.30
C GLU A 198 3.66 -5.72 2.07
N ARG A 199 4.20 -4.52 1.84
CA ARG A 199 5.35 -3.99 2.61
C ARG A 199 5.01 -3.87 4.10
N ALA A 200 3.88 -3.25 4.42
CA ALA A 200 3.43 -3.10 5.81
C ALA A 200 3.35 -4.47 6.49
N MET A 201 2.60 -5.40 5.91
CA MET A 201 2.30 -6.69 6.51
C MET A 201 3.51 -7.62 6.60
N ASN A 202 4.40 -7.59 5.62
CA ASN A 202 5.51 -8.55 5.53
C ASN A 202 6.81 -8.05 6.16
N THR A 203 7.03 -6.73 6.22
CA THR A 203 8.35 -6.18 6.59
C THR A 203 8.32 -5.12 7.68
N GLN A 204 7.19 -4.48 7.98
CA GLN A 204 7.13 -3.36 8.93
C GLN A 204 6.03 -3.54 9.99
N LEU A 205 5.71 -4.79 10.35
CA LEU A 205 4.78 -5.10 11.44
C LEU A 205 3.37 -4.52 11.21
N GLY A 206 2.87 -4.56 9.98
CA GLY A 206 1.53 -4.08 9.62
C GLY A 206 1.34 -2.56 9.67
N ILE A 207 2.41 -1.79 9.87
CA ILE A 207 2.40 -0.34 9.93
C ILE A 207 3.54 0.19 9.06
N ILE A 208 3.32 1.29 8.35
CA ILE A 208 4.41 2.01 7.68
C ILE A 208 4.56 3.38 8.34
N GLY A 209 5.80 3.78 8.60
CA GLY A 209 6.12 5.09 9.15
C GLY A 209 6.05 6.21 8.11
N ASN A 210 6.84 7.25 8.31
CA ASN A 210 6.94 8.39 7.37
C ASN A 210 7.33 7.98 5.95
N ASP A 211 8.00 6.84 5.76
CA ASP A 211 8.32 6.27 4.44
C ASP A 211 7.09 5.80 3.64
N PHE A 212 5.88 5.92 4.20
CA PHE A 212 4.62 5.78 3.47
C PHE A 212 4.44 6.83 2.38
N ARG A 213 4.95 8.05 2.59
CA ARG A 213 4.94 9.14 1.60
C ARG A 213 6.16 9.14 0.69
N GLY A 214 6.96 8.08 0.75
CA GLY A 214 8.31 8.04 0.20
C GLY A 214 9.35 8.47 1.23
N ILE A 215 10.61 8.24 0.90
CA ILE A 215 11.73 8.58 1.77
C ILE A 215 11.92 10.10 1.72
N GLU A 216 12.13 10.73 2.87
CA GLU A 216 12.37 12.16 2.94
C GLU A 216 13.81 12.50 2.53
N GLU A 217 13.95 13.55 1.72
CA GLU A 217 15.25 14.16 1.42
C GLU A 217 15.75 14.87 2.66
N LEU A 218 16.98 14.53 3.07
CA LEU A 218 17.79 15.39 3.91
C LEU A 218 18.86 15.99 3.02
N GLY A 219 19.11 17.29 3.13
CA GLY A 219 20.06 17.98 2.27
C GLY A 219 21.45 17.32 2.26
N SER A 220 22.26 17.64 1.25
CA SER A 220 23.60 17.08 1.01
C SER A 220 24.51 17.01 2.26
N ALA A 221 24.66 15.83 2.87
CA ALA A 221 25.68 15.46 3.87
C ALA A 221 26.17 16.59 4.79
N CYS A 222 25.56 16.71 5.97
CA CYS A 222 26.18 17.41 7.10
C CYS A 222 26.74 16.40 8.09
N PHE A 223 27.90 16.74 8.62
CA PHE A 223 28.47 16.12 9.80
C PHE A 223 28.10 16.97 11.02
N GLU A 224 28.03 16.36 12.21
CA GLU A 224 28.08 17.14 13.45
C GLU A 224 29.46 17.81 13.56
N ARG A 225 29.50 19.13 13.69
CA ARG A 225 30.75 19.84 14.03
C ARG A 225 31.08 19.57 15.50
N ALA A 226 32.35 19.32 15.79
CA ALA A 226 32.89 19.34 17.16
C ALA A 226 32.69 20.68 17.93
N SER A 227 32.12 21.70 17.28
CA SER A 227 32.16 23.12 17.63
C SER A 227 31.33 23.53 18.86
N ASN A 228 30.78 22.59 19.63
CA ASN A 228 30.32 22.91 20.99
C ASN A 228 31.47 22.94 22.00
N ASN A 229 32.70 22.59 21.58
CA ASN A 229 33.91 22.70 22.38
C ASN A 229 34.96 23.61 21.72
N LEU A 230 35.28 24.74 22.37
CA LEU A 230 36.29 25.72 21.91
C LEU A 230 37.72 25.16 21.80
N LEU A 231 37.98 23.95 22.30
CA LEU A 231 39.29 23.28 22.28
C LEU A 231 39.43 22.26 21.15
N ILE A 232 38.36 21.96 20.41
CA ILE A 232 38.39 20.98 19.31
C ILE A 232 38.37 21.74 17.96
N PRO A 233 39.30 21.44 17.04
CA PRO A 233 39.30 22.02 15.71
C PRO A 233 37.96 21.86 14.96
N ASP A 234 37.49 22.92 14.32
CA ASP A 234 36.23 22.99 13.53
C ASP A 234 36.14 22.02 12.34
N ASN A 235 37.21 21.26 12.05
CA ASN A 235 37.32 20.32 10.93
C ASN A 235 37.17 18.85 11.33
N LEU A 236 36.76 18.56 12.58
CA LEU A 236 36.48 17.21 13.06
C LEU A 236 34.98 16.96 13.10
N ASN A 237 34.61 15.87 12.43
CA ASN A 237 33.26 15.42 12.16
C ASN A 237 33.08 14.06 12.86
N PHE A 238 31.94 13.84 13.49
CA PHE A 238 31.69 12.59 14.20
C PHE A 238 30.64 11.72 13.52
N TRP A 239 29.70 12.32 12.79
CA TRP A 239 28.53 11.60 12.25
C TRP A 239 28.47 11.63 10.74
N TYR A 240 28.33 10.47 10.12
CA TYR A 240 28.50 10.30 8.67
C TYR A 240 27.24 9.69 8.05
N LEU A 241 26.50 10.49 7.28
CA LEU A 241 25.30 10.02 6.58
C LEU A 241 25.61 8.85 5.63
N GLN A 242 24.77 7.83 5.71
CA GLN A 242 24.91 6.60 4.92
C GLN A 242 23.95 6.61 3.72
N LYS A 243 24.43 6.07 2.59
CA LYS A 243 23.61 5.84 1.40
C LYS A 243 23.88 4.44 0.87
N ASN A 244 22.86 3.85 0.23
CA ASN A 244 23.04 2.55 -0.41
C ASN A 244 24.06 2.71 -1.55
N GLN A 245 24.95 1.74 -1.74
CA GLN A 245 26.02 1.85 -2.75
C GLN A 245 25.47 1.99 -4.18
N ARG A 246 24.28 1.44 -4.42
CA ARG A 246 23.58 1.49 -5.71
C ARG A 246 22.65 2.70 -5.87
N ASP A 247 22.58 3.56 -4.87
CA ASP A 247 21.79 4.79 -4.96
C ASP A 247 22.57 5.88 -5.70
N HIS A 248 22.34 5.94 -7.01
CA HIS A 248 22.94 6.94 -7.91
C HIS A 248 22.04 8.14 -8.15
N ARG A 249 20.96 8.32 -7.36
CA ARG A 249 20.06 9.47 -7.52
C ARG A 249 20.81 10.77 -7.25
N SER A 250 20.48 11.81 -8.02
CA SER A 250 21.04 13.17 -7.84
C SER A 250 20.67 13.78 -6.49
N THR A 251 19.56 13.33 -5.92
CA THR A 251 19.08 13.68 -4.58
C THR A 251 19.21 12.45 -3.68
N PRO A 252 20.17 12.44 -2.76
CA PRO A 252 20.35 11.33 -1.82
C PRO A 252 19.26 11.37 -0.73
N TYR A 253 18.77 10.18 -0.37
CA TYR A 253 17.82 10.01 0.71
C TYR A 253 18.52 9.31 1.86
N PHE A 254 18.40 9.84 3.07
CA PHE A 254 19.18 9.37 4.23
C PHE A 254 18.33 8.77 5.35
N LYS A 255 17.05 9.16 5.46
CA LYS A 255 16.13 8.50 6.38
C LYS A 255 15.86 7.06 5.94
N ARG A 256 15.83 6.14 6.89
CA ARG A 256 15.61 4.71 6.65
C ARG A 256 14.67 4.16 7.70
N THR A 257 13.85 3.23 7.27
CA THR A 257 13.16 2.31 8.17
C THR A 257 14.07 1.12 8.43
N LEU A 258 14.19 0.74 9.70
CA LEU A 258 14.81 -0.50 10.14
C LEU A 258 13.75 -1.31 10.88
N THR A 259 13.55 -2.57 10.52
CA THR A 259 12.77 -3.52 11.32
C THR A 259 13.64 -4.71 11.66
N GLY A 260 13.53 -5.17 12.90
CA GLY A 260 14.37 -6.24 13.40
C GLY A 260 14.01 -6.67 14.81
N GLU A 261 14.85 -7.51 15.39
CA GLU A 261 14.70 -8.02 16.75
C GLU A 261 15.54 -7.21 17.74
N ILE A 262 14.93 -6.80 18.85
CA ILE A 262 15.63 -6.09 19.92
C ILE A 262 16.64 -7.04 20.58
N THR A 263 17.93 -6.69 20.55
CA THR A 263 18.99 -7.47 21.18
C THR A 263 19.43 -6.89 22.52
N ARG A 264 19.33 -5.56 22.69
CA ARG A 264 19.68 -4.86 23.92
C ARG A 264 18.92 -3.53 23.97
N VAL A 265 18.61 -3.09 25.18
CA VAL A 265 17.99 -1.79 25.46
C VAL A 265 18.74 -1.21 26.66
N HIS A 266 19.21 0.04 26.57
CA HIS A 266 19.92 0.68 27.66
C HIS A 266 19.84 2.21 27.58
N GLN A 267 19.96 2.85 28.74
CA GLN A 267 20.08 4.30 28.84
C GLN A 267 21.57 4.63 28.95
N VAL A 268 22.09 5.44 28.03
CA VAL A 268 23.44 5.98 28.12
C VAL A 268 23.43 7.19 29.06
N HIS A 269 24.50 7.35 29.84
CA HIS A 269 24.71 8.49 30.74
C HIS A 269 26.20 8.83 30.77
N ILE A 270 26.67 9.49 29.72
CA ILE A 270 28.03 10.00 29.59
C ILE A 270 28.02 11.50 29.88
N GLU A 271 28.80 11.90 30.88
CA GLU A 271 29.05 13.30 31.21
C GLU A 271 30.45 13.72 30.71
N GLY A 272 30.63 14.96 30.27
CA GLY A 272 31.96 15.49 29.94
C GLY A 272 32.01 16.23 28.60
N THR A 273 33.01 15.90 27.79
CA THR A 273 33.26 16.58 26.50
C THR A 273 32.34 16.08 25.38
N PHE A 274 31.95 14.81 25.43
CA PHE A 274 31.00 14.16 24.53
C PHE A 274 29.85 13.66 25.40
N GLU A 275 28.98 14.58 25.80
CA GLU A 275 27.83 14.22 26.62
C GLU A 275 26.82 13.44 25.79
N ASP A 276 26.37 12.33 26.33
CA ASP A 276 25.41 11.43 25.72
C ASP A 276 24.42 10.94 26.78
N PHE A 277 23.14 11.15 26.52
CA PHE A 277 22.04 10.76 27.40
C PHE A 277 20.96 10.01 26.61
N ASP A 278 21.38 9.28 25.58
CA ASP A 278 20.49 8.68 24.60
C ASP A 278 19.84 7.40 25.13
N ALA A 279 18.61 7.19 24.68
CA ALA A 279 17.89 5.95 24.84
C ALA A 279 18.25 5.01 23.67
N ASN A 280 19.02 3.97 23.98
CA ASN A 280 19.64 3.13 22.98
C ASN A 280 18.93 1.79 22.86
N ILE A 281 18.48 1.47 21.65
CA ILE A 281 17.83 0.21 21.31
C ILE A 281 18.64 -0.47 20.20
N ASP A 282 19.33 -1.55 20.55
CA ASP A 282 20.05 -2.37 19.58
C ASP A 282 19.11 -3.32 18.87
N ILE A 283 19.14 -3.28 17.53
CA ILE A 283 18.22 -4.01 16.67
C ILE A 283 19.03 -4.88 15.71
N LYS A 284 18.85 -6.20 15.82
CA LYS A 284 19.30 -7.15 14.80
C LYS A 284 18.36 -7.07 13.59
N PRO A 285 18.81 -6.61 12.41
CA PRO A 285 17.92 -6.38 11.28
C PRO A 285 17.26 -7.66 10.76
N ASP A 286 16.01 -7.54 10.33
CA ASP A 286 15.39 -8.57 9.49
C ASP A 286 16.08 -8.67 8.12
N PRO A 287 15.93 -9.79 7.39
CA PRO A 287 16.59 -9.99 6.10
C PRO A 287 16.37 -8.86 5.08
N ALA A 288 15.20 -8.21 5.12
CA ALA A 288 14.88 -7.08 4.25
C ALA A 288 15.69 -5.80 4.56
N PHE A 289 16.30 -5.70 5.74
CA PHE A 289 16.99 -4.52 6.25
C PHE A 289 18.47 -4.77 6.57
N THR A 290 18.98 -5.99 6.36
CA THR A 290 20.39 -6.35 6.62
C THR A 290 21.38 -5.45 5.87
N GLN A 291 20.98 -4.89 4.72
CA GLN A 291 21.80 -3.94 3.96
C GLN A 291 22.22 -2.71 4.78
N LEU A 292 21.40 -2.26 5.75
CA LEU A 292 21.72 -1.11 6.60
C LEU A 292 22.94 -1.40 7.49
N LEU A 293 23.22 -2.67 7.76
CA LEU A 293 24.38 -3.12 8.53
C LEU A 293 25.58 -3.37 7.62
N THR A 294 25.36 -4.08 6.50
CA THR A 294 26.44 -4.60 5.66
C THR A 294 27.00 -3.58 4.67
N GLU A 295 26.20 -2.58 4.28
CA GLU A 295 26.64 -1.51 3.38
C GLU A 295 27.08 -0.25 4.14
N ALA A 296 26.89 -0.22 5.46
CA ALA A 296 27.37 0.89 6.26
C ALA A 296 28.88 0.96 6.27
N HIS A 297 29.41 2.17 6.19
CA HIS A 297 30.84 2.41 6.14
C HIS A 297 31.18 3.72 6.85
N GLY A 298 32.28 3.68 7.59
CA GLY A 298 32.91 4.90 8.09
C GLY A 298 33.47 5.76 6.95
N PRO A 299 33.85 7.01 7.25
CA PRO A 299 34.51 7.91 6.32
C PRO A 299 35.81 7.36 5.72
N GLU A 300 36.03 7.69 4.46
CA GLU A 300 37.34 7.54 3.82
C GLU A 300 38.25 8.71 4.22
N TYR A 301 39.06 8.53 5.26
CA TYR A 301 40.04 9.54 5.66
C TYR A 301 41.29 9.56 4.78
N THR A 302 41.74 10.77 4.41
CA THR A 302 43.13 10.98 3.95
C THR A 302 44.12 10.78 5.10
N THR A 303 45.39 10.47 4.80
CA THR A 303 46.43 10.24 5.81
C THR A 303 46.60 11.42 6.78
N LEU A 304 46.41 12.65 6.30
CA LEU A 304 46.50 13.88 7.10
C LEU A 304 45.34 13.97 8.11
N MET A 305 44.12 13.69 7.67
CA MET A 305 42.93 13.69 8.54
C MET A 305 42.99 12.60 9.62
N LYS A 306 43.47 11.39 9.26
CA LYS A 306 43.74 10.33 10.24
C LYS A 306 44.71 10.83 11.32
N SER A 307 45.80 11.49 10.94
CA SER A 307 46.79 11.99 11.91
C SER A 307 46.24 13.07 12.85
N GLN A 308 45.32 13.91 12.39
CA GLN A 308 44.66 14.94 13.19
C GLN A 308 43.59 14.34 14.13
N TYR A 309 42.78 13.40 13.64
CA TYR A 309 41.75 12.71 14.41
C TYR A 309 42.37 11.84 15.52
N TYR A 310 43.30 10.96 15.15
CA TYR A 310 43.97 10.08 16.13
C TYR A 310 44.93 10.83 17.05
N GLY A 311 45.54 11.92 16.58
CA GLY A 311 46.46 12.75 17.37
C GLY A 311 45.80 13.70 18.36
N SER A 312 44.50 14.00 18.22
CA SER A 312 43.78 14.94 19.09
C SER A 312 42.78 14.30 20.06
N LEU A 313 42.16 13.16 19.72
CA LEU A 313 40.98 12.68 20.46
C LEU A 313 40.86 11.15 20.67
N SER A 314 41.80 10.33 20.20
CA SER A 314 41.61 8.85 20.19
C SER A 314 41.90 8.08 21.49
N ILE A 315 42.03 8.73 22.65
CA ILE A 315 42.39 8.03 23.91
C ILE A 315 41.16 7.58 24.72
N SER A 316 39.93 7.94 24.33
CA SER A 316 38.74 7.56 25.11
C SER A 316 37.58 7.01 24.29
N GLY A 317 37.83 6.32 23.18
CA GLY A 317 36.85 5.35 22.70
C GLY A 317 36.64 4.33 23.82
N GLU A 318 35.40 4.15 24.27
CA GLU A 318 35.08 3.26 25.39
C GLU A 318 35.84 1.92 25.26
N SER A 319 36.48 1.51 26.36
CA SER A 319 37.03 0.16 26.48
C SER A 319 35.87 -0.84 26.50
N GLY A 320 35.38 -1.24 25.33
CA GLY A 320 34.20 -2.10 25.21
C GLY A 320 33.56 -2.15 23.83
N CYS A 321 33.89 -1.22 22.93
CA CYS A 321 33.33 -1.20 21.58
C CYS A 321 33.65 -2.51 20.82
N PRO A 322 32.65 -3.17 20.20
CA PRO A 322 32.88 -4.42 19.48
C PRO A 322 33.83 -4.19 18.30
N SER A 323 35.01 -4.80 18.34
CA SER A 323 35.88 -4.88 17.17
C SER A 323 35.38 -6.00 16.24
N GLY A 324 34.98 -5.65 15.02
CA GLY A 324 34.56 -6.64 14.00
C GLY A 324 33.30 -6.26 13.24
N SER A 325 32.67 -7.26 12.61
CA SER A 325 31.39 -7.10 11.90
C SER A 325 30.25 -6.90 12.90
N PHE A 326 29.59 -5.75 12.84
CA PHE A 326 28.39 -5.45 13.63
C PHE A 326 27.29 -6.48 13.35
N THR A 327 26.52 -6.83 14.39
CA THR A 327 25.39 -7.78 14.30
C THR A 327 24.02 -7.12 14.55
N SER A 328 24.04 -5.86 14.98
CA SER A 328 22.89 -5.00 15.26
C SER A 328 23.20 -3.59 14.77
N LEU A 329 22.15 -2.83 14.44
CA LEU A 329 22.22 -1.37 14.36
C LEU A 329 21.62 -0.80 15.63
N GLU A 330 22.17 0.30 16.10
CA GLU A 330 21.59 1.05 17.20
C GLU A 330 20.53 2.01 16.69
N ALA A 331 19.45 2.15 17.45
CA ALA A 331 18.48 3.22 17.28
C ALA A 331 18.58 4.11 18.51
N GLU A 332 19.04 5.34 18.32
CA GLU A 332 19.36 6.28 19.37
C GLU A 332 18.43 7.48 19.33
N ILE A 333 18.06 7.97 20.51
CA ILE A 333 17.24 9.17 20.66
C ILE A 333 17.38 9.73 22.09
N ALA A 334 17.61 11.03 22.21
CA ALA A 334 17.41 11.72 23.48
C ALA A 334 15.94 12.14 23.59
N ASP A 335 15.19 11.63 24.57
CA ASP A 335 13.85 12.14 24.86
C ASP A 335 13.86 13.27 25.92
N LYS A 336 15.02 13.53 26.54
CA LYS A 336 15.24 14.63 27.47
C LYS A 336 16.68 15.15 27.45
N TYR A 337 16.82 16.47 27.42
CA TYR A 337 18.14 17.13 27.51
C TYR A 337 18.71 17.05 28.94
N ARG A 338 19.94 16.53 29.09
CA ARG A 338 20.72 16.47 30.35
C ARG A 338 19.89 16.04 31.56
N PRO A 339 19.37 14.82 31.58
CA PRO A 339 18.63 14.33 32.72
C PRO A 339 19.53 14.17 33.96
N SER A 340 18.96 14.38 35.15
CA SER A 340 19.66 14.14 36.42
C SER A 340 19.87 12.64 36.69
N GLY A 341 20.93 12.29 37.43
CA GLY A 341 21.33 10.90 37.68
C GLY A 341 20.20 9.99 38.17
N GLY A 342 20.05 8.84 37.49
CA GLY A 342 18.98 7.85 37.71
C GLY A 342 17.74 8.02 36.81
N TYR A 343 17.75 9.01 35.91
CA TYR A 343 16.74 9.10 34.87
C TYR A 343 16.77 7.88 33.95
N LYS A 344 15.59 7.50 33.50
CA LYS A 344 15.38 6.45 32.53
C LYS A 344 14.32 6.93 31.57
N SER A 345 14.66 6.96 30.28
CA SER A 345 13.68 7.28 29.26
C SER A 345 12.48 6.35 29.35
N LYS A 346 11.28 6.89 29.11
CA LYS A 346 10.07 6.07 29.05
C LYS A 346 10.13 5.05 27.92
N LEU A 347 10.85 5.38 26.85
CA LEU A 347 11.06 4.49 25.71
C LEU A 347 11.88 3.25 26.11
N ILE A 348 12.88 3.42 26.98
CA ILE A 348 13.64 2.31 27.59
C ILE A 348 12.71 1.43 28.42
N GLU A 349 11.98 2.02 29.37
CA GLU A 349 11.01 1.28 30.20
C GLU A 349 10.01 0.46 29.37
N MET A 350 9.55 1.01 28.24
CA MET A 350 8.60 0.34 27.35
C MET A 350 9.21 -0.84 26.59
N ASN A 351 10.54 -0.94 26.49
CA ASN A 351 11.23 -1.93 25.66
C ASN A 351 12.14 -2.91 26.41
N GLU A 352 12.41 -2.72 27.70
CA GLU A 352 13.26 -3.63 28.48
C GLU A 352 12.77 -5.08 28.48
N ASP A 353 11.47 -5.28 28.71
CA ASP A 353 10.85 -6.61 28.69
C ASP A 353 10.58 -7.13 27.27
N ARG A 354 11.04 -6.39 26.25
CA ARG A 354 10.82 -6.68 24.83
C ARG A 354 12.09 -7.19 24.12
N ILE A 355 13.18 -7.48 24.85
CA ILE A 355 14.34 -8.17 24.26
C ILE A 355 13.87 -9.49 23.59
N GLY A 356 14.33 -9.72 22.37
CA GLY A 356 13.90 -10.83 21.51
C GLY A 356 12.58 -10.59 20.75
N LYS A 357 11.96 -9.41 20.89
CA LYS A 357 10.75 -9.04 20.14
C LYS A 357 11.07 -8.11 18.97
N LYS A 358 10.13 -8.04 18.02
CA LYS A 358 10.25 -7.15 16.88
C LYS A 358 9.93 -5.70 17.23
N ILE A 359 10.68 -4.80 16.62
CA ILE A 359 10.45 -3.36 16.60
C ILE A 359 10.78 -2.82 15.21
N ALA A 360 10.13 -1.73 14.84
CA ALA A 360 10.47 -0.95 13.67
C ALA A 360 10.79 0.49 14.10
N VAL A 361 11.79 1.09 13.46
CA VAL A 361 12.25 2.45 13.72
C VAL A 361 12.44 3.19 12.40
N TYR A 362 12.26 4.51 12.42
CA TYR A 362 12.51 5.37 11.28
C TYR A 362 13.27 6.62 11.72
N GLY A 363 14.34 6.93 10.99
CA GLY A 363 15.19 8.08 11.24
C GLY A 363 16.39 8.08 10.29
N PRO A 364 17.32 9.02 10.41
CA PRO A 364 18.49 9.09 9.54
C PRO A 364 19.47 7.95 9.79
N TRP A 365 19.91 7.33 8.71
CA TRP A 365 20.94 6.30 8.74
C TRP A 365 22.32 6.95 8.69
N ILE A 366 23.05 6.80 9.79
CA ILE A 366 24.37 7.39 10.00
C ILE A 366 25.39 6.31 10.39
N TRP A 367 26.65 6.72 10.35
CA TRP A 367 27.75 6.04 11.02
C TRP A 367 28.30 6.99 12.06
N ASP A 368 28.27 6.58 13.32
CA ASP A 368 28.80 7.37 14.43
C ASP A 368 30.25 6.99 14.69
N GLU A 369 31.16 7.94 14.59
CA GLU A 369 32.55 7.82 15.03
C GLU A 369 32.80 8.47 16.40
N GLY A 370 31.82 9.17 16.98
CA GLY A 370 31.88 9.71 18.33
C GLY A 370 31.82 8.62 19.40
N HIS A 371 30.96 7.63 19.20
CA HIS A 371 30.75 6.52 20.14
C HIS A 371 30.87 5.18 19.40
N CYS A 372 32.01 4.51 19.57
CA CYS A 372 32.23 3.13 19.10
C CYS A 372 32.25 2.82 17.58
N CYS A 373 32.21 3.82 16.68
CA CYS A 373 32.48 3.65 15.24
C CYS A 373 31.52 2.67 14.54
N HIS A 374 30.19 2.85 14.65
CA HIS A 374 29.19 1.89 14.16
C HIS A 374 27.97 2.51 13.45
N PRO A 375 27.17 1.71 12.70
CA PRO A 375 25.99 2.21 12.02
C PRO A 375 24.76 2.32 12.93
N GLU A 376 24.00 3.39 12.71
CA GLU A 376 22.87 3.74 13.58
C GLU A 376 21.71 4.37 12.81
N ILE A 377 20.54 4.34 13.44
CA ILE A 377 19.42 5.23 13.17
C ILE A 377 19.37 6.27 14.29
N HIS A 378 19.96 7.45 14.06
CA HIS A 378 20.02 8.52 15.06
C HIS A 378 19.69 9.85 14.38
N PRO A 379 18.77 10.69 14.92
CA PRO A 379 17.81 10.28 15.91
C PRO A 379 16.76 9.38 15.28
N ALA A 380 16.34 8.39 16.04
CA ALA A 380 15.13 7.66 15.77
C ALA A 380 13.91 8.58 16.00
N GLU A 381 13.33 9.09 14.92
CA GLU A 381 12.19 10.01 14.94
C GLU A 381 10.86 9.28 15.20
N GLN A 382 10.77 8.01 14.76
CA GLN A 382 9.60 7.17 14.98
C GLN A 382 10.00 5.77 15.40
N LEU A 383 9.23 5.19 16.31
CA LEU A 383 9.35 3.79 16.70
C LEU A 383 7.95 3.17 16.81
N TRP A 384 7.78 1.96 16.29
CA TRP A 384 6.52 1.23 16.41
C TRP A 384 6.70 -0.28 16.53
N TRP A 385 5.71 -0.90 17.16
CA TRP A 385 5.59 -2.34 17.23
C TRP A 385 4.16 -2.73 17.54
N ASN A 386 3.85 -4.01 17.34
CA ASN A 386 2.57 -4.57 17.74
C ASN A 386 2.75 -5.58 18.87
N GLU A 387 1.74 -5.65 19.71
CA GLU A 387 1.49 -6.72 20.66
C GLU A 387 0.14 -7.34 20.31
N THR A 388 0.01 -8.65 20.43
CA THR A 388 -1.26 -9.34 20.19
C THR A 388 -1.55 -10.19 21.40
N SER A 389 -2.65 -9.86 22.09
CA SER A 389 -3.29 -10.73 23.08
C SER A 389 -4.55 -11.33 22.45
N SER A 390 -5.06 -12.42 23.00
CA SER A 390 -6.03 -13.34 22.37
C SER A 390 -7.14 -12.71 21.49
N ASN A 391 -7.69 -11.55 21.85
CA ASN A 391 -8.73 -10.85 21.08
C ASN A 391 -8.43 -9.37 20.75
N GLU A 392 -7.24 -8.87 21.12
CA GLU A 392 -6.89 -7.45 20.98
C GLU A 392 -5.48 -7.32 20.43
N LYS A 393 -5.36 -6.52 19.37
CA LYS A 393 -4.06 -6.14 18.82
C LYS A 393 -3.77 -4.71 19.26
N VAL A 394 -2.62 -4.51 19.88
CA VAL A 394 -2.19 -3.21 20.40
C VAL A 394 -1.00 -2.75 19.58
N HIS A 395 -1.16 -1.60 18.94
CA HIS A 395 -0.10 -0.91 18.21
C HIS A 395 0.53 0.11 19.15
N ASN A 396 1.82 0.00 19.43
CA ASN A 396 2.55 1.02 20.16
C ASN A 396 3.22 1.92 19.13
N LEU A 397 2.92 3.22 19.17
CA LEU A 397 3.29 4.20 18.17
C LEU A 397 3.96 5.38 18.87
N ASN A 398 5.19 5.70 18.49
CA ASN A 398 6.04 6.65 19.20
C ASN A 398 6.67 7.62 18.22
N VAL A 399 6.57 8.91 18.51
CA VAL A 399 7.21 10.00 17.74
C VAL A 399 8.04 10.82 18.71
N VAL A 400 9.29 11.10 18.36
CA VAL A 400 10.21 11.87 19.20
C VAL A 400 10.93 12.92 18.37
N CYS A 401 10.96 14.14 18.89
CA CYS A 401 11.90 15.16 18.48
C CYS A 401 13.06 15.11 19.44
N ASP A 402 14.23 14.78 18.91
CA ASP A 402 15.46 14.61 19.68
C ASP A 402 15.75 15.79 20.61
N ALA A 403 16.14 15.45 21.83
CA ALA A 403 16.36 16.39 22.91
C ALA A 403 17.84 16.68 23.17
N SER A 404 18.77 16.06 22.42
CA SER A 404 20.20 16.33 22.58
C SER A 404 20.55 17.78 22.24
N ARG A 405 19.65 18.47 21.49
CA ARG A 405 19.83 19.82 20.92
C ARG A 405 20.99 19.90 19.93
N ARG A 406 21.57 18.75 19.58
CA ARG A 406 22.35 18.57 18.36
C ARG A 406 21.38 18.72 17.19
N PHE A 407 21.86 19.21 16.06
CA PHE A 407 21.06 19.28 14.82
C PHE A 407 19.85 20.22 14.83
N PHE A 408 19.78 21.18 15.76
CA PHE A 408 18.71 22.18 15.76
C PHE A 408 19.01 23.33 14.81
N TRP A 409 20.28 23.70 14.65
CA TRP A 409 20.68 24.92 13.95
C TRP A 409 21.62 24.61 12.80
N ARG A 410 21.58 25.45 11.75
CA ARG A 410 22.45 25.24 10.59
C ARG A 410 23.92 25.39 10.97
N ASN A 411 24.27 26.20 11.96
CA ASN A 411 25.67 26.38 12.40
C ASN A 411 26.24 25.20 13.19
N GLN A 412 25.42 24.22 13.58
CA GLN A 412 25.87 22.97 14.20
C GLN A 412 26.30 21.92 13.15
N MET A 413 26.18 22.26 11.86
CA MET A 413 26.46 21.40 10.72
C MET A 413 27.68 21.90 9.94
N ASP A 414 28.46 21.01 9.33
CA ASP A 414 29.50 21.41 8.37
C ASP A 414 28.91 21.84 7.01
N ASP A 415 29.35 22.98 6.45
CA ASP A 415 28.47 23.94 5.73
C ASP A 415 28.58 24.02 4.20
N GLY A 416 28.92 22.94 3.50
CA GLY A 416 29.10 23.00 2.04
C GLY A 416 27.88 23.49 1.21
N SER A 417 26.64 23.49 1.72
CA SER A 417 25.47 24.11 1.05
C SER A 417 24.26 24.28 2.00
N LYS A 418 23.09 24.69 1.45
CA LYS A 418 21.81 25.04 2.13
C LYS A 418 21.18 23.86 2.90
N LEU A 419 21.87 23.33 3.90
CA LEU A 419 21.46 22.15 4.66
C LEU A 419 20.31 22.47 5.59
N LYS A 420 19.32 21.59 5.63
CA LYS A 420 18.22 21.65 6.59
C LYS A 420 18.60 20.80 7.79
N PRO A 421 18.40 21.31 9.02
CA PRO A 421 18.55 20.48 10.19
C PRO A 421 17.51 19.36 10.14
N TRP A 422 17.98 18.15 10.35
CA TRP A 422 17.23 16.93 10.09
C TRP A 422 16.38 16.50 11.28
N ALA A 423 16.76 16.92 12.48
CA ALA A 423 15.97 16.88 13.70
C ALA A 423 15.26 18.22 14.00
N GLU A 424 14.99 19.05 12.98
CA GLU A 424 14.31 20.34 13.18
C GLU A 424 12.84 20.16 13.61
N PRO A 425 12.44 20.64 14.81
CA PRO A 425 11.04 20.62 15.21
C PRO A 425 10.19 21.60 14.38
N PRO A 426 8.89 21.32 14.18
CA PRO A 426 8.20 20.13 14.65
C PRO A 426 8.52 18.89 13.80
N ILE A 427 8.82 17.77 14.47
CA ILE A 427 8.99 16.47 13.81
C ILE A 427 7.61 15.86 13.57
N LYS A 428 7.32 15.57 12.31
CA LYS A 428 6.09 14.88 11.91
C LYS A 428 6.27 13.37 12.11
N GLY A 429 5.29 12.72 12.71
CA GLY A 429 5.16 11.27 12.70
C GLY A 429 3.89 10.84 11.99
N LEU A 430 4.04 10.09 10.90
CA LEU A 430 2.97 9.43 10.18
C LEU A 430 3.01 7.93 10.47
N PHE A 431 1.85 7.35 10.80
CA PHE A 431 1.65 5.90 10.87
C PHE A 431 0.51 5.48 9.96
N ALA A 432 0.83 4.74 8.90
CA ALA A 432 -0.13 4.10 8.02
C ALA A 432 -0.35 2.66 8.50
N ILE A 433 -1.45 2.45 9.23
CA ILE A 433 -1.81 1.17 9.82
C ILE A 433 -2.65 0.38 8.81
N ALA A 434 -2.11 -0.75 8.33
CA ALA A 434 -2.80 -1.59 7.36
C ALA A 434 -4.01 -2.27 8.00
N PHE A 435 -5.16 -2.20 7.34
CA PHE A 435 -6.35 -2.94 7.73
C PHE A 435 -6.85 -3.85 6.61
N GLU A 436 -7.57 -4.89 7.00
CA GLU A 436 -8.36 -5.74 6.11
C GLU A 436 -9.73 -5.99 6.76
N TYR A 437 -10.80 -5.76 6.01
CA TYR A 437 -12.17 -5.96 6.44
C TYR A 437 -12.84 -7.01 5.57
N THR A 438 -13.30 -8.10 6.18
CA THR A 438 -14.02 -9.16 5.46
C THR A 438 -15.47 -8.77 5.27
N LEU A 439 -15.90 -8.68 4.01
CA LEU A 439 -17.30 -8.52 3.64
C LEU A 439 -18.06 -9.82 3.91
N PRO A 440 -19.26 -9.76 4.53
CA PRO A 440 -20.12 -10.93 4.63
C PRO A 440 -20.55 -11.39 3.23
N PRO A 441 -20.78 -12.70 3.01
CA PRO A 441 -21.37 -13.19 1.77
C PRO A 441 -22.71 -12.50 1.49
N LEU A 442 -23.02 -12.20 0.23
CA LEU A 442 -24.27 -11.53 -0.19
C LEU A 442 -25.53 -12.16 0.41
N ALA A 443 -25.57 -13.49 0.53
CA ALA A 443 -26.70 -14.23 1.12
C ALA A 443 -26.91 -13.97 2.63
N MET A 444 -25.91 -13.44 3.33
CA MET A 444 -25.93 -13.16 4.77
C MET A 444 -26.10 -11.66 5.09
N GLU A 445 -26.08 -10.77 4.10
CA GLU A 445 -26.12 -9.31 4.34
C GLU A 445 -27.39 -8.83 5.06
N ALA A 446 -28.50 -9.55 4.91
CA ALA A 446 -29.80 -9.22 5.50
C ALA A 446 -29.99 -9.76 6.93
N THR A 447 -29.17 -10.71 7.39
CA THR A 447 -29.37 -11.41 8.68
C THR A 447 -28.14 -11.40 9.59
N ALA A 448 -26.94 -11.15 9.06
CA ALA A 448 -25.73 -11.02 9.86
C ALA A 448 -25.59 -9.59 10.41
N GLY A 449 -25.36 -9.49 11.72
CA GLY A 449 -24.84 -8.27 12.32
C GLY A 449 -23.56 -7.81 11.62
N HIS A 450 -23.28 -6.50 11.61
CA HIS A 450 -22.07 -5.98 10.99
C HIS A 450 -20.97 -5.79 12.04
N THR A 451 -19.76 -6.19 11.70
CA THR A 451 -18.58 -5.90 12.52
C THR A 451 -18.02 -4.55 12.11
N THR A 452 -17.55 -3.77 13.07
CA THR A 452 -16.75 -2.58 12.88
C THR A 452 -15.40 -2.83 13.54
N ARG A 453 -14.31 -2.59 12.82
CA ARG A 453 -12.97 -2.59 13.40
C ARG A 453 -12.71 -1.22 14.01
N VAL A 454 -12.46 -1.19 15.31
CA VAL A 454 -12.25 0.02 16.09
C VAL A 454 -10.78 0.14 16.45
N PHE A 455 -10.24 1.32 16.19
CA PHE A 455 -8.88 1.77 16.48
C PHE A 455 -8.99 2.88 17.53
N GLU A 456 -8.64 2.59 18.78
CA GLU A 456 -8.84 3.51 19.90
C GLU A 456 -7.51 3.89 20.55
N VAL A 457 -7.25 5.20 20.66
CA VAL A 457 -6.00 5.74 21.20
C VAL A 457 -5.99 5.68 22.73
N ASN A 458 -4.83 5.34 23.29
CA ASN A 458 -4.52 5.48 24.71
C ASN A 458 -3.18 6.20 24.87
N ASN A 459 -3.20 7.35 25.53
CA ASN A 459 -2.03 8.21 25.72
C ASN A 459 -1.12 7.63 26.82
N ILE A 460 0.17 7.47 26.53
CA ILE A 460 1.16 7.01 27.53
C ILE A 460 1.92 8.21 28.10
N GLN A 461 2.56 8.98 27.23
CA GLN A 461 3.34 10.16 27.60
C GLN A 461 3.39 11.13 26.41
N HIS A 462 3.32 12.42 26.68
CA HIS A 462 3.43 13.44 25.66
C HIS A 462 4.10 14.70 26.18
N SER A 463 4.77 15.43 25.29
CA SER A 463 5.32 16.76 25.54
C SER A 463 5.44 17.50 24.22
N ASN A 464 5.06 18.79 24.19
CA ASN A 464 5.15 19.63 23.00
C ASN A 464 4.50 18.99 21.76
N VAL A 465 3.34 18.35 21.93
CA VAL A 465 2.55 17.79 20.83
C VAL A 465 1.76 18.91 20.16
N ILE A 466 1.81 18.96 18.84
CA ILE A 466 1.05 19.93 18.05
C ILE A 466 -0.43 19.52 18.04
N GLU A 467 -1.30 20.42 18.47
CA GLU A 467 -2.74 20.25 18.39
C GLU A 467 -3.30 20.73 17.05
N TYR A 468 -4.23 19.96 16.51
CA TYR A 468 -5.01 20.30 15.33
C TYR A 468 -6.44 20.67 15.76
N PRO A 469 -6.92 21.88 15.46
CA PRO A 469 -8.26 22.31 15.87
C PRO A 469 -9.36 21.34 15.41
N ALA A 470 -10.25 20.98 16.35
CA ALA A 470 -11.37 20.06 16.12
C ALA A 470 -10.97 18.65 15.66
N ALA A 471 -9.77 18.18 16.00
CA ALA A 471 -9.34 16.82 15.69
C ALA A 471 -9.82 15.77 16.70
N ASP A 472 -10.23 16.16 17.91
CA ASP A 472 -10.82 15.24 18.89
C ASP A 472 -12.27 14.90 18.54
N GLN A 473 -12.43 14.05 17.53
CA GLN A 473 -13.70 13.54 17.06
C GLN A 473 -13.56 12.11 16.55
N VAL A 474 -14.67 11.39 16.43
CA VAL A 474 -14.66 10.03 15.90
C VAL A 474 -14.56 10.06 14.37
N TYR A 475 -13.62 9.29 13.83
CA TYR A 475 -13.43 9.14 12.38
C TYR A 475 -13.97 7.80 11.91
N ASN A 476 -14.93 7.80 10.98
CA ASN A 476 -15.53 6.57 10.44
C ASN A 476 -15.22 6.40 8.94
N LEU A 477 -14.92 5.17 8.56
CA LEU A 477 -14.99 4.69 7.19
C LEU A 477 -16.21 3.77 7.07
N SER A 478 -17.16 4.17 6.24
CA SER A 478 -18.38 3.42 5.97
C SER A 478 -18.38 2.86 4.56
N PHE A 479 -18.84 1.62 4.41
CA PHE A 479 -19.11 0.99 3.12
C PHE A 479 -20.58 0.58 3.05
N ASN A 480 -21.30 1.02 2.01
CA ASN A 480 -22.74 0.78 1.84
C ASN A 480 -23.57 1.13 3.10
N GLY A 481 -23.27 2.28 3.72
CA GLY A 481 -23.96 2.75 4.92
C GLY A 481 -23.59 2.03 6.23
N LYS A 482 -22.67 1.04 6.20
CA LYS A 482 -22.20 0.32 7.39
C LYS A 482 -20.78 0.77 7.76
N ASN A 483 -20.52 1.07 9.04
CA ASN A 483 -19.17 1.42 9.49
C ASN A 483 -18.27 0.19 9.50
N ILE A 484 -17.21 0.21 8.68
CA ILE A 484 -16.25 -0.88 8.58
C ILE A 484 -15.01 -0.60 9.43
N ILE A 485 -14.54 0.66 9.46
CA ILE A 485 -13.45 1.12 10.33
C ILE A 485 -13.92 2.32 11.15
N ARG A 486 -13.48 2.39 12.41
CA ARG A 486 -13.69 3.54 13.30
C ARG A 486 -12.38 3.86 14.02
N PHE A 487 -12.02 5.13 14.07
CA PHE A 487 -10.88 5.64 14.84
C PHE A 487 -11.35 6.64 15.90
N ILE A 488 -10.81 6.53 17.12
CA ILE A 488 -11.17 7.34 18.30
C ILE A 488 -9.87 7.93 18.90
N PRO A 489 -9.61 9.25 18.74
CA PRO A 489 -8.34 9.87 19.12
C PRO A 489 -8.20 10.28 20.60
N HIS A 490 -9.29 10.69 21.25
CA HIS A 490 -9.32 11.21 22.65
C HIS A 490 -8.46 12.47 22.91
N ASN A 491 -8.03 13.18 21.85
CA ASN A 491 -7.40 14.49 21.90
C ASN A 491 -7.27 15.09 20.48
N ASN A 492 -6.75 16.32 20.41
CA ASN A 492 -6.55 17.04 19.15
C ASN A 492 -5.22 16.73 18.45
N ALA A 493 -4.50 15.66 18.81
CA ALA A 493 -3.12 15.44 18.35
C ALA A 493 -3.00 14.83 16.94
N PHE A 494 -4.11 14.52 16.26
CA PHE A 494 -4.09 13.70 15.05
C PHE A 494 -4.77 14.35 13.85
N LYS A 495 -4.10 14.32 12.69
CA LYS A 495 -4.77 14.33 11.39
C LYS A 495 -5.03 12.88 11.00
N VAL A 496 -6.20 12.62 10.42
CA VAL A 496 -6.64 11.25 10.12
C VAL A 496 -7.17 11.19 8.69
N SER A 497 -6.74 10.18 7.96
CA SER A 497 -7.25 9.84 6.63
C SER A 497 -7.38 8.32 6.47
N PHE A 498 -8.24 7.91 5.54
CA PHE A 498 -8.30 6.55 5.05
C PHE A 498 -7.76 6.53 3.62
N GLU A 499 -6.77 5.67 3.36
CA GLU A 499 -6.00 5.72 2.13
C GLU A 499 -5.79 4.35 1.48
N HIS A 500 -5.61 4.37 0.16
CA HIS A 500 -5.47 3.17 -0.68
C HIS A 500 -6.54 2.10 -0.40
N VAL A 501 -7.77 2.55 -0.11
CA VAL A 501 -8.91 1.68 0.19
C VAL A 501 -9.41 1.03 -1.11
N GLY A 502 -9.50 -0.30 -1.14
CA GLY A 502 -9.91 -1.05 -2.33
C GLY A 502 -10.28 -2.50 -2.02
N ILE A 503 -10.96 -3.17 -2.96
CA ILE A 503 -11.18 -4.62 -2.88
C ILE A 503 -9.85 -5.33 -3.05
N SER A 504 -9.58 -6.32 -2.19
CA SER A 504 -8.34 -7.09 -2.23
C SER A 504 -8.23 -7.83 -3.58
N PRO A 505 -7.09 -7.70 -4.28
CA PRO A 505 -6.85 -8.44 -5.52
C PRO A 505 -6.88 -9.97 -5.34
N SER A 506 -6.58 -10.46 -4.14
CA SER A 506 -6.53 -11.90 -3.81
C SER A 506 -7.81 -12.42 -3.14
N ASN A 507 -8.68 -11.54 -2.63
CA ASN A 507 -9.92 -11.93 -1.97
C ASN A 507 -11.03 -10.91 -2.25
N ARG A 508 -12.02 -11.31 -3.06
CA ARG A 508 -13.13 -10.46 -3.48
C ARG A 508 -14.05 -10.05 -2.34
N ASN A 509 -14.02 -10.81 -1.24
CA ASN A 509 -14.78 -10.54 -0.03
C ASN A 509 -13.94 -9.80 1.02
N ALA A 510 -12.89 -9.09 0.62
CA ALA A 510 -12.09 -8.29 1.55
C ALA A 510 -11.85 -6.87 1.01
N ILE A 511 -12.06 -5.89 1.87
CA ILE A 511 -11.63 -4.50 1.65
C ILE A 511 -10.31 -4.31 2.39
N ARG A 512 -9.28 -3.81 1.70
CA ARG A 512 -7.99 -3.44 2.27
C ARG A 512 -7.78 -1.94 2.18
N GLY A 513 -6.97 -1.41 3.07
CA GLY A 513 -6.54 -0.01 3.03
C GLY A 513 -5.66 0.32 4.22
N PHE A 514 -5.47 1.62 4.44
CA PHE A 514 -4.72 2.15 5.56
C PHE A 514 -5.56 3.14 6.36
N LEU A 515 -5.54 2.99 7.68
CA LEU A 515 -5.82 4.11 8.59
C LEU A 515 -4.51 4.87 8.71
N VAL A 516 -4.46 6.08 8.19
CA VAL A 516 -3.28 6.94 8.26
C VAL A 516 -3.53 7.99 9.32
N ILE A 517 -2.66 8.01 10.32
CA ILE A 517 -2.64 9.04 11.36
C ILE A 517 -1.34 9.82 11.26
N GLU A 518 -1.45 11.15 11.31
CA GLU A 518 -0.31 12.06 11.37
C GLU A 518 -0.38 12.86 12.67
N THR A 519 0.73 12.93 13.38
CA THR A 519 0.93 13.78 14.56
C THR A 519 2.26 14.53 14.41
N SER A 520 2.52 15.52 15.27
CA SER A 520 3.79 16.25 15.25
C SER A 520 4.21 16.66 16.64
N VAL A 521 5.52 16.66 16.91
CA VAL A 521 6.08 16.94 18.23
C VAL A 521 7.26 17.91 18.15
N GLY A 522 7.48 18.66 19.22
CA GLY A 522 8.49 19.71 19.29
C GLY A 522 7.98 21.05 18.76
N LEU A 523 8.64 22.13 19.15
CA LEU A 523 8.23 23.50 18.82
C LEU A 523 9.38 24.29 18.20
N THR A 524 9.05 25.13 17.22
CA THR A 524 9.93 26.21 16.75
C THR A 524 9.18 27.52 16.94
N THR A 525 9.75 28.44 17.73
CA THR A 525 9.13 29.73 18.07
C THR A 525 10.04 30.87 17.67
N GLN A 526 9.49 31.87 16.97
CA GLN A 526 10.17 33.13 16.73
C GLN A 526 10.12 34.00 17.99
N LYS A 527 11.28 34.25 18.60
CA LYS A 527 11.42 35.02 19.84
C LYS A 527 11.45 36.53 19.60
N THR A 528 12.00 36.95 18.46
CA THR A 528 12.17 38.36 18.10
C THR A 528 12.09 38.55 16.58
N THR A 529 11.79 39.76 16.15
CA THR A 529 11.84 40.20 14.75
C THR A 529 13.08 41.04 14.44
N SER A 530 13.92 41.32 15.44
CA SER A 530 15.19 42.03 15.23
C SER A 530 16.31 41.55 16.14
N ALA A 531 17.54 41.52 15.60
CA ALA A 531 18.76 41.17 16.33
C ALA A 531 19.96 41.95 15.79
N VAL A 532 20.94 42.23 16.66
CA VAL A 532 22.21 42.87 16.27
C VAL A 532 23.13 41.82 15.67
N TYR A 533 23.67 42.07 14.48
CA TYR A 533 24.70 41.25 13.85
C TYR A 533 26.09 41.76 14.27
N PRO A 534 26.81 41.03 15.15
CA PRO A 534 28.04 41.54 15.74
C PRO A 534 29.25 41.51 14.79
N LEU A 535 29.16 40.76 13.69
CA LEU A 535 30.28 40.57 12.76
C LEU A 535 30.35 41.61 11.62
N SER A 536 29.42 42.58 11.57
CA SER A 536 29.54 43.73 10.66
C SER A 536 30.21 44.91 11.36
N ASN A 537 30.92 45.75 10.61
CA ASN A 537 31.49 47.00 11.12
C ASN A 537 30.97 48.20 10.29
N PRO A 538 30.07 49.05 10.83
CA PRO A 538 29.51 48.98 12.19
C PRO A 538 28.53 47.79 12.37
N PRO A 539 28.23 47.38 13.62
CA PRO A 539 27.17 46.40 13.87
C PRO A 539 25.85 46.84 13.26
N THR A 540 25.21 45.93 12.54
CA THR A 540 23.98 46.18 11.80
C THR A 540 22.80 45.49 12.48
N ILE A 541 21.63 46.11 12.44
CA ILE A 541 20.39 45.48 12.93
C ILE A 541 19.79 44.69 11.77
N ILE A 542 19.68 43.37 11.96
CA ILE A 542 18.95 42.50 11.05
C ILE A 542 17.50 42.44 11.51
N LYS A 543 16.57 42.57 10.57
CA LYS A 543 15.14 42.44 10.81
C LYS A 543 14.59 41.32 9.95
N ILE A 544 13.73 40.48 10.53
CA ILE A 544 12.98 39.45 9.82
C ILE A 544 11.48 39.62 10.12
N PRO A 545 10.57 39.31 9.18
CA PRO A 545 9.13 39.39 9.41
C PRO A 545 8.65 38.54 10.61
N GLU A 546 7.51 38.89 11.20
CA GLU A 546 6.81 37.99 12.12
C GLU A 546 6.38 36.70 11.41
N ASN A 547 6.33 35.59 12.14
CA ASN A 547 6.03 34.25 11.62
C ASN A 547 7.01 33.79 10.53
N SER A 548 8.26 34.24 10.61
CA SER A 548 9.33 33.75 9.75
C SER A 548 9.78 32.34 10.15
N ASN A 549 10.42 31.63 9.24
CA ASN A 549 11.13 30.37 9.55
C ASN A 549 12.60 30.64 9.90
N PRO A 550 13.28 29.72 10.62
CA PRO A 550 14.71 29.84 10.93
C PRO A 550 15.59 30.17 9.73
N SER A 551 15.26 29.61 8.56
CA SER A 551 15.96 29.87 7.30
C SER A 551 15.98 31.34 6.85
N ALA A 552 15.08 32.18 7.37
CA ALA A 552 15.02 33.61 7.08
C ALA A 552 16.08 34.44 7.85
N ALA A 553 16.63 33.91 8.95
CA ALA A 553 17.72 34.55 9.67
C ALA A 553 19.08 34.16 9.09
N PRO A 554 20.11 35.01 9.22
CA PRO A 554 21.50 34.59 9.07
C PRO A 554 21.80 33.41 10.01
N GLN A 555 22.52 32.40 9.51
CA GLN A 555 22.82 31.15 10.23
C GLN A 555 23.34 31.35 11.66
N ILE A 556 24.27 32.31 11.86
CA ILE A 556 24.82 32.61 13.18
C ILE A 556 23.82 33.29 14.14
N LEU A 557 22.72 33.85 13.63
CA LEU A 557 21.69 34.53 14.42
C LEU A 557 20.42 33.70 14.61
N GLU A 558 20.32 32.48 14.05
CA GLU A 558 19.10 31.68 14.14
C GLU A 558 18.66 31.45 15.59
N SER A 559 19.59 31.05 16.47
CA SER A 559 19.32 30.85 17.90
C SER A 559 19.04 32.15 18.66
N THR A 560 19.29 33.32 18.06
CA THR A 560 18.89 34.62 18.60
C THR A 560 17.44 34.93 18.22
N PHE A 561 17.09 34.73 16.95
CA PHE A 561 15.74 34.97 16.44
C PHE A 561 14.72 33.92 16.88
N PHE A 562 15.15 32.68 17.11
CA PHE A 562 14.27 31.53 17.33
C PHE A 562 14.65 30.71 18.57
N SER A 563 13.67 30.04 19.16
CA SER A 563 13.86 28.89 20.06
C SER A 563 13.35 27.63 19.38
N LYS A 564 14.02 26.52 19.68
CA LYS A 564 13.60 25.17 19.32
C LYS A 564 13.49 24.35 20.59
N GLU A 565 12.41 23.59 20.71
CA GLU A 565 12.11 22.76 21.85
C GLU A 565 11.84 21.34 21.39
N GLN A 566 12.40 20.38 22.12
CA GLN A 566 12.13 18.96 21.94
C GLN A 566 10.65 18.63 22.19
N GLY A 567 10.24 17.42 21.85
CA GLY A 567 8.89 16.94 22.12
C GLY A 567 8.80 15.45 21.89
N LEU A 568 7.76 14.84 22.43
CA LEU A 568 7.52 13.42 22.27
C LEU A 568 6.03 13.12 22.33
N TYR A 569 5.65 12.01 21.71
CA TYR A 569 4.34 11.42 21.88
C TYR A 569 4.42 9.91 21.81
N TYR A 570 4.22 9.28 22.96
CA TYR A 570 4.10 7.84 23.14
C TYR A 570 2.63 7.50 23.37
N PHE A 571 2.06 6.70 22.50
CA PHE A 571 0.66 6.28 22.60
C PHE A 571 0.47 4.86 22.10
N LYS A 572 -0.60 4.23 22.57
CA LYS A 572 -1.08 2.95 22.07
C LYS A 572 -2.32 3.17 21.24
N LEU A 573 -2.53 2.27 20.32
CA LEU A 573 -3.78 2.12 19.62
C LEU A 573 -4.27 0.68 19.80
N THR A 574 -5.42 0.54 20.43
CA THR A 574 -6.13 -0.72 20.60
C THR A 574 -6.99 -1.00 19.37
N GLU A 575 -6.70 -2.08 18.67
CA GLU A 575 -7.49 -2.63 17.56
C GLU A 575 -8.40 -3.75 18.09
N LYS A 576 -9.73 -3.56 17.96
CA LYS A 576 -10.76 -4.53 18.35
C LYS A 576 -11.90 -4.59 17.35
N ASN A 577 -12.57 -5.74 17.27
CA ASN A 577 -13.77 -5.92 16.46
C ASN A 577 -15.03 -5.79 17.33
N ILE A 578 -15.95 -4.91 16.97
CA ILE A 578 -17.25 -4.76 17.62
C ILE A 578 -18.34 -5.19 16.65
N THR A 579 -19.19 -6.14 17.04
CA THR A 579 -20.32 -6.59 16.21
C THR A 579 -21.60 -5.95 16.70
N SER A 580 -22.29 -5.22 15.83
CA SER A 580 -23.61 -4.66 16.13
C SER A 580 -24.72 -5.58 15.61
N GLY A 581 -25.87 -5.61 16.31
CA GLY A 581 -27.08 -6.31 15.84
C GLY A 581 -27.23 -7.79 16.24
N LYS A 582 -26.42 -8.32 17.18
CA LYS A 582 -26.80 -9.56 17.87
C LYS A 582 -27.75 -9.22 19.03
N PRO A 583 -28.97 -9.78 19.10
CA PRO A 583 -29.75 -9.70 20.32
C PRO A 583 -28.97 -10.41 21.43
N ASP A 584 -28.86 -9.75 22.58
CA ASP A 584 -28.37 -10.37 23.82
C ASP A 584 -29.29 -11.55 24.13
N ILE A 585 -28.88 -12.76 23.76
CA ILE A 585 -29.47 -13.98 24.31
C ILE A 585 -28.90 -14.10 25.72
N ARG A 586 -29.43 -13.28 26.63
CA ARG A 586 -29.40 -13.63 28.05
C ARG A 586 -30.21 -14.91 28.17
N MET A 587 -29.53 -16.04 28.34
CA MET A 587 -30.18 -17.23 28.87
C MET A 587 -30.66 -16.86 30.27
N SER A 588 -31.94 -16.53 30.39
CA SER A 588 -32.62 -16.59 31.68
C SER A 588 -32.60 -18.05 32.10
N GLY A 589 -31.75 -18.38 33.07
CA GLY A 589 -31.78 -19.67 33.73
C GLY A 589 -33.14 -19.87 34.38
N ASN A 590 -33.77 -21.01 34.08
CA ASN A 590 -34.68 -21.70 34.98
C ASN A 590 -33.89 -22.76 35.73
#